data_AF-A0A498P485-F1
#
_entry.id   AF-A0A498P485-F1
#
_cell.length_a   1.000
_cell.length_b   1.000
_cell.length_c   1.000
_cell.angle_alpha   90.00
_cell.angle_beta   90.00
_cell.angle_gamma   90.00
#
_symmetry.space_group_name_H-M   'P 1'
#
loop_
_entity.id
_entity.type
_entity.pdbx_description
1 polymer ?
#
loop_
_entity_poly.entity_id
_entity_poly.type
_entity_poly.pdbx_seq_one_letter_code
_entity_poly.pdbx_strand_id
1 'polypeptide(L)'
;MSTLLLYFGKTTQQGNNPNEITKTVNNIIAHNAYNPNSYDNDIALLHLSSPVTFNDYIQPVCLAAQSSNFPSGTKGWITGWGRIGATNPLPLPGILQEATVQVYENNVCSILCLGGPITPNMICAGGLWWSNGE
;
A
#
# COMPACT_ATOMS: atom_id res chain seq x y z
N MET A 1 21.99 -11.78 -8.33
CA MET A 1 20.71 -12.30 -7.79
C MET A 1 20.28 -11.39 -6.65
N SER A 2 19.03 -10.93 -6.63
CA SER A 2 18.50 -10.11 -5.53
C SER A 2 18.34 -10.97 -4.28
N THR A 3 18.63 -10.41 -3.10
CA THR A 3 18.42 -11.06 -1.79
C THR A 3 17.00 -10.83 -1.25
N LEU A 4 16.15 -10.13 -2.00
CA LEU A 4 14.80 -9.80 -1.58
C LEU A 4 13.90 -11.05 -1.55
N LEU A 5 13.32 -11.30 -0.39
CA LEU A 5 12.36 -12.37 -0.14
C LEU A 5 10.98 -11.77 0.11
N LEU A 6 9.98 -12.20 -0.67
CA LEU A 6 8.59 -11.79 -0.56
C LEU A 6 7.78 -12.88 0.13
N TYR A 7 6.80 -12.47 0.93
CA TYR A 7 5.88 -13.34 1.67
C TYR A 7 4.46 -13.13 1.15
N PHE A 8 3.74 -14.21 0.87
CA PHE A 8 2.37 -14.21 0.37
C PHE A 8 1.48 -15.03 1.31
N GLY A 9 0.17 -14.77 1.35
CA GLY A 9 -0.78 -15.54 2.18
C GLY A 9 -0.58 -15.37 3.69
N LYS A 10 0.05 -14.27 4.10
CA LYS A 10 0.40 -13.96 5.50
C LYS A 10 -0.72 -13.15 6.16
N THR A 11 -1.08 -13.51 7.39
CA THR A 11 -2.10 -12.83 8.22
C THR A 11 -1.48 -12.18 9.47
N THR A 12 -0.47 -12.79 10.07
CA THR A 12 0.22 -12.26 11.26
C THR A 12 1.70 -11.95 10.99
N GLN A 13 2.25 -10.88 11.57
CA GLN A 13 3.69 -10.57 11.51
C GLN A 13 4.53 -11.65 12.18
N GLN A 14 4.06 -12.20 13.29
CA GLN A 14 4.76 -13.22 14.07
C GLN A 14 3.87 -14.44 14.29
N GLY A 15 4.52 -15.58 14.53
CA GLY A 15 3.85 -16.86 14.75
C GLY A 15 3.52 -17.60 13.45
N ASN A 16 2.64 -18.59 13.56
CA ASN A 16 2.34 -19.52 12.48
C ASN A 16 1.38 -18.91 11.46
N ASN A 17 1.76 -18.92 10.19
CA ASN A 17 0.90 -18.56 9.06
C ASN A 17 0.77 -19.78 8.13
N PRO A 18 -0.29 -20.60 8.25
CA PRO A 18 -0.38 -21.89 7.56
C PRO A 18 -0.46 -21.77 6.03
N ASN A 19 -0.87 -20.61 5.53
CA ASN A 19 -0.99 -20.33 4.09
C ASN A 19 0.17 -19.50 3.56
N GLU A 20 1.17 -19.21 4.41
CA GLU A 20 2.32 -18.40 4.01
C GLU A 20 3.22 -19.18 3.06
N ILE A 21 3.61 -18.53 1.97
CA ILE A 21 4.70 -19.00 1.11
C ILE A 21 5.68 -17.87 0.88
N THR A 22 6.90 -18.24 0.53
CA THR A 22 7.95 -17.28 0.19
C THR A 22 8.39 -17.41 -1.28
N LYS A 23 8.78 -16.29 -1.87
CA LYS A 23 9.37 -16.23 -3.21
C LYS A 23 10.54 -15.26 -3.23
N THR A 24 11.59 -15.61 -3.95
CA THR A 24 12.70 -14.70 -4.22
C THR A 24 12.41 -13.84 -5.45
N VAL A 25 13.06 -12.69 -5.53
CA VAL A 25 12.96 -11.77 -6.67
C VAL A 25 14.11 -12.00 -7.64
N ASN A 26 13.79 -12.16 -8.92
CA ASN A 26 14.79 -12.29 -9.99
C ASN A 26 15.23 -10.92 -10.52
N ASN A 27 14.27 -10.00 -10.70
CA ASN A 27 14.53 -8.67 -11.23
C ASN A 27 13.68 -7.59 -10.53
N ILE A 28 14.25 -6.40 -10.39
CA ILE A 28 13.57 -5.21 -9.84
C ILE A 28 13.59 -4.15 -10.93
N ILE A 29 12.41 -3.68 -11.32
CA ILE A 29 12.23 -2.70 -12.39
C ILE A 29 11.59 -1.46 -11.78
N ALA A 30 12.40 -0.46 -11.43
CA ALA A 30 11.92 0.83 -10.97
C ALA A 30 11.44 1.68 -12.15
N HIS A 31 10.46 2.56 -11.90
CA HIS A 31 10.03 3.52 -12.90
C HIS A 31 11.20 4.41 -13.35
N ASN A 32 11.43 4.52 -14.66
CA ASN A 32 12.56 5.26 -15.21
C ASN A 32 12.54 6.77 -14.89
N ALA A 33 11.35 7.33 -14.70
CA ALA A 33 11.12 8.72 -14.32
C ALA A 33 10.85 8.93 -12.82
N TYR A 34 11.21 7.95 -11.96
CA TYR A 34 11.14 8.14 -10.51
C TYR A 34 12.00 9.33 -10.08
N ASN A 35 11.42 10.25 -9.31
CA ASN A 35 12.11 11.42 -8.77
C ASN A 35 12.19 11.33 -7.24
N PRO A 36 13.39 11.16 -6.64
CA PRO A 36 13.53 10.98 -5.19
C PRO A 36 13.29 12.27 -4.39
N ASN A 37 13.29 13.45 -5.01
CA ASN A 37 13.04 14.71 -4.31
C ASN A 37 11.53 15.00 -4.18
N SER A 38 10.75 14.63 -5.19
CA SER A 38 9.31 14.85 -5.21
C SER A 38 8.49 13.59 -4.94
N TYR A 39 9.12 12.41 -4.89
CA TYR A 39 8.46 11.10 -4.89
C TYR A 39 7.51 10.89 -6.09
N ASP A 40 7.76 11.60 -7.19
CA ASP A 40 6.95 11.44 -8.41
C ASP A 40 7.31 10.12 -9.10
N ASN A 41 6.28 9.43 -9.62
CA ASN A 41 6.40 8.08 -10.19
C ASN A 41 7.03 7.05 -9.24
N ASP A 42 6.69 7.11 -7.95
CA ASP A 42 7.10 6.13 -6.94
C ASP A 42 6.40 4.78 -7.13
N ILE A 43 6.89 4.00 -8.09
CA ILE A 43 6.40 2.66 -8.42
C ILE A 43 7.54 1.79 -8.94
N ALA A 44 7.50 0.50 -8.59
CA ALA A 44 8.41 -0.52 -9.09
C ALA A 44 7.69 -1.86 -9.29
N LEU A 45 8.19 -2.67 -10.23
CA LEU A 45 7.77 -4.04 -10.44
C LEU A 45 8.83 -5.01 -9.91
N LEU A 46 8.40 -6.01 -9.15
CA LEU A 46 9.22 -7.11 -8.67
C LEU A 46 8.90 -8.36 -9.47
N HIS A 47 9.82 -8.77 -10.34
CA HIS A 47 9.66 -10.01 -11.11
C HIS A 47 10.13 -11.20 -10.28
N LEU A 48 9.19 -12.06 -9.90
CA LEU A 48 9.46 -13.26 -9.09
C LEU A 48 10.38 -14.24 -9.83
N SER A 49 11.20 -14.98 -9.08
CA SER A 49 12.03 -16.05 -9.62
C SER A 49 11.22 -17.26 -10.10
N SER A 50 10.02 -17.45 -9.55
CA SER A 50 9.06 -18.47 -9.96
C SER A 50 7.64 -18.00 -9.69
N PRO A 51 6.65 -18.45 -10.47
CA PRO A 51 5.25 -18.08 -10.26
C PRO A 51 4.72 -18.57 -8.90
N VAL A 52 3.69 -17.89 -8.41
CA VAL A 52 2.91 -18.29 -7.24
C VAL A 52 1.63 -18.99 -7.72
N THR A 53 1.24 -20.07 -7.04
CA THR A 53 -0.04 -20.74 -7.26
C THR A 53 -1.14 -19.99 -6.53
N PHE A 54 -2.18 -19.57 -7.26
CA PHE A 54 -3.33 -18.91 -6.65
C PHE A 54 -4.23 -19.89 -5.89
N ASN A 55 -4.79 -19.42 -4.79
CA ASN A 55 -5.70 -20.15 -3.90
C ASN A 55 -6.53 -19.16 -3.08
N ASP A 56 -7.33 -19.63 -2.12
CA ASP A 56 -8.22 -18.77 -1.31
C ASP A 56 -7.49 -17.69 -0.50
N TYR A 57 -6.17 -17.81 -0.31
CA TYR A 57 -5.33 -16.91 0.49
C TYR A 57 -4.34 -16.09 -0.34
N ILE A 58 -4.15 -16.43 -1.62
CA ILE A 58 -3.24 -15.74 -2.53
C ILE A 58 -3.94 -15.52 -3.87
N GLN A 59 -4.33 -14.26 -4.11
CA GLN A 59 -5.00 -13.82 -5.33
C GLN A 59 -4.38 -12.50 -5.80
N PRO A 60 -4.38 -12.24 -7.13
CA PRO A 60 -3.97 -10.95 -7.65
C PRO A 60 -5.04 -9.88 -7.38
N VAL A 61 -4.60 -8.62 -7.30
CA VAL A 61 -5.50 -7.46 -7.31
C VAL A 61 -5.71 -6.96 -8.75
N CYS A 62 -6.89 -6.44 -9.05
CA CYS A 62 -7.15 -5.79 -10.33
C CYS A 62 -6.37 -4.49 -10.46
N LEU A 63 -5.87 -4.20 -11.66
CA LEU A 63 -5.30 -2.90 -11.99
C LEU A 63 -6.42 -1.93 -12.39
N ALA A 64 -6.25 -0.65 -12.04
CA ALA A 64 -7.08 0.41 -12.58
C ALA A 64 -6.86 0.52 -14.10
N ALA A 65 -7.91 0.91 -14.84
CA ALA A 65 -7.77 1.16 -16.26
C ALA A 65 -6.96 2.45 -16.51
N GLN A 66 -6.39 2.57 -17.71
CA GLN A 66 -5.76 3.82 -18.12
C GLN A 66 -6.78 4.96 -17.99
N SER A 67 -6.36 6.06 -17.36
CA SER A 67 -7.21 7.23 -17.12
C SER A 67 -8.42 6.98 -16.20
N SER A 68 -8.40 5.91 -15.39
CA SER A 68 -9.33 5.80 -14.26
C SER A 68 -9.18 7.02 -13.35
N ASN A 69 -10.32 7.60 -12.99
CA ASN A 69 -10.40 8.70 -12.04
C ASN A 69 -11.21 8.27 -10.81
N PHE A 70 -10.77 8.72 -9.63
CA PHE A 70 -11.42 8.45 -8.35
C PHE A 70 -11.84 9.78 -7.74
N PRO A 71 -13.10 10.22 -7.93
CA PRO A 71 -13.57 11.50 -7.39
C PRO A 71 -13.45 11.59 -5.88
N SER A 72 -13.31 12.80 -5.35
CA SER A 72 -13.38 13.05 -3.90
C SER A 72 -14.60 12.39 -3.25
N GLY A 73 -14.39 11.78 -2.07
CA GLY A 73 -15.41 11.00 -1.37
C GLY A 73 -15.47 9.53 -1.76
N THR A 74 -14.80 9.10 -2.83
CA THR A 74 -14.66 7.67 -3.18
C THR A 74 -14.06 6.92 -2.00
N LYS A 75 -14.75 5.89 -1.52
CA LYS A 75 -14.30 5.07 -0.39
C LYS A 75 -13.30 4.02 -0.86
N GLY A 76 -12.31 3.75 -0.02
CA GLY A 76 -11.30 2.72 -0.24
C GLY A 76 -10.85 2.10 1.07
N TRP A 77 -10.02 1.08 0.97
CA TRP A 77 -9.43 0.38 2.10
C TRP A 77 -7.92 0.49 2.03
N ILE A 78 -7.29 0.76 3.16
CA ILE A 78 -5.85 0.56 3.35
C ILE A 78 -5.68 -0.63 4.28
N THR A 79 -4.67 -1.45 4.01
CA THR A 79 -4.37 -2.65 4.82
C THR A 79 -2.89 -2.69 5.16
N GLY A 80 -2.55 -3.18 6.34
CA GLY A 80 -1.14 -3.38 6.68
C GLY A 80 -0.90 -3.77 8.13
N TRP A 81 0.38 -3.93 8.45
CA TRP A 81 0.87 -4.25 9.80
C TRP A 81 1.61 -3.07 10.46
N GLY A 82 1.31 -1.85 10.00
CA GLY A 82 1.91 -0.63 10.51
C GLY A 82 1.41 -0.24 11.90
N ARG A 83 1.75 0.98 12.32
CA ARG A 83 1.17 1.58 13.53
C ARG A 83 -0.34 1.72 13.38
N ILE A 84 -1.07 1.42 14.45
CA ILE A 84 -2.55 1.49 14.51
C ILE A 84 -3.05 2.83 15.09
N GLY A 85 -2.15 3.81 15.19
CA GLY A 85 -2.41 5.16 15.64
C GLY A 85 -1.15 6.01 15.46
N ALA A 86 -1.20 7.29 15.85
CA ALA A 86 -0.07 8.20 15.69
C ALA A 86 1.21 7.67 16.35
N THR A 87 1.07 7.04 17.51
CA THR A 87 2.20 6.49 18.29
C THR A 87 2.04 5.00 18.58
N ASN A 88 0.83 4.44 18.47
CA ASN A 88 0.51 3.09 18.92
C ASN A 88 1.07 2.02 17.97
N PRO A 89 1.98 1.16 18.43
CA PRO A 89 2.44 0.02 17.64
C PRO A 89 1.33 -1.04 17.54
N LEU A 90 1.43 -1.90 16.53
CA LEU A 90 0.57 -3.06 16.40
C LEU A 90 0.93 -4.09 17.50
N PRO A 91 -0.04 -4.54 18.33
CA PRO A 91 0.23 -5.54 19.35
C PRO A 91 0.54 -6.91 18.75
N LEU A 92 1.34 -7.71 19.45
CA LEU A 92 1.63 -9.10 19.06
C LEU A 92 0.33 -9.94 19.03
N PRO A 93 0.19 -10.89 18.08
CA PRO A 93 1.20 -11.35 17.10
C PRO A 93 1.31 -10.48 15.83
N GLY A 94 0.68 -9.30 15.82
CA GLY A 94 0.65 -8.41 14.68
C GLY A 94 -0.32 -8.91 13.62
N ILE A 95 -1.60 -9.01 13.95
CA ILE A 95 -2.66 -9.39 13.00
C ILE A 95 -2.83 -8.26 11.98
N LEU A 96 -3.01 -8.61 10.70
CA LEU A 96 -3.25 -7.66 9.60
C LEU A 96 -4.44 -6.77 9.97
N GLN A 97 -4.26 -5.45 9.81
CA GLN A 97 -5.31 -4.47 10.05
C GLN A 97 -5.79 -3.89 8.73
N GLU A 98 -7.01 -3.36 8.78
CA GLU A 98 -7.61 -2.59 7.70
C GLU A 98 -8.27 -1.32 8.24
N ALA A 99 -8.34 -0.28 7.41
CA ALA A 99 -9.06 0.93 7.72
C ALA A 99 -9.73 1.48 6.46
N THR A 100 -10.95 1.99 6.60
CA THR A 100 -11.63 2.70 5.53
C THR A 100 -11.09 4.13 5.41
N VAL A 101 -10.81 4.54 4.18
CA VAL A 101 -10.41 5.90 3.83
C VAL A 101 -11.32 6.45 2.74
N GLN A 102 -11.26 7.76 2.53
CA GLN A 102 -11.86 8.39 1.36
C GLN A 102 -10.82 9.16 0.57
N VAL A 103 -11.00 9.21 -0.75
CA VAL A 103 -10.19 10.01 -1.66
C VAL A 103 -10.52 11.49 -1.48
N TYR A 104 -9.51 12.34 -1.64
CA TYR A 104 -9.61 13.79 -1.66
C TYR A 104 -8.98 14.33 -2.95
N GLU A 105 -9.49 15.46 -3.43
CA GLU A 105 -8.85 16.17 -4.53
C GLU A 105 -7.42 16.59 -4.17
N ASN A 106 -6.50 16.49 -5.13
CA ASN A 106 -5.07 16.79 -4.91
C ASN A 106 -4.85 18.24 -4.48
N ASN A 107 -5.67 19.19 -4.96
CA ASN A 107 -5.59 20.59 -4.54
C ASN A 107 -5.94 20.78 -3.05
N VAL A 108 -6.90 20.02 -2.52
CA VAL A 108 -7.28 20.06 -1.10
C VAL A 108 -6.13 19.51 -0.26
N CYS A 109 -5.53 18.37 -0.64
CA CYS A 109 -4.37 17.87 0.11
C CYS A 109 -3.15 18.78 -0.04
N SER A 110 -2.90 19.41 -1.18
CA SER A 110 -1.77 20.35 -1.29
C SER A 110 -1.82 21.52 -0.29
N ILE A 111 -3.02 21.87 0.19
CA ILE A 111 -3.23 22.91 1.21
C ILE A 111 -3.11 22.31 2.62
N LEU A 112 -3.67 21.12 2.85
CA LEU A 112 -3.75 20.49 4.18
C LEU A 112 -2.50 19.71 4.57
N CYS A 113 -1.81 19.13 3.59
CA CYS A 113 -0.70 18.21 3.76
C CYS A 113 0.62 19.00 3.71
N LEU A 114 1.30 19.12 4.85
CA LEU A 114 2.59 19.82 4.99
C LEU A 114 3.79 19.09 4.35
N GLY A 115 3.54 18.05 3.53
CA GLY A 115 4.49 17.02 3.11
C GLY A 115 5.23 17.28 1.80
N GLY A 116 5.00 18.40 1.11
CA GLY A 116 5.62 18.73 -0.17
C GLY A 116 4.62 18.78 -1.35
N PRO A 117 5.10 19.06 -2.57
CA PRO A 117 4.24 19.23 -3.74
C PRO A 117 3.57 17.91 -4.16
N ILE A 118 2.23 17.91 -4.27
CA ILE A 118 1.45 16.78 -4.80
C ILE A 118 1.45 16.85 -6.32
N THR A 119 1.90 15.78 -7.00
CA THR A 119 1.91 15.70 -8.47
C THR A 119 0.61 15.08 -9.01
N PRO A 120 0.30 15.21 -10.31
CA PRO A 120 -0.83 14.52 -10.93
C PRO A 120 -0.74 12.98 -10.91
N ASN A 121 0.43 12.41 -10.63
CA ASN A 121 0.65 10.96 -10.53
C ASN A 121 0.40 10.42 -9.11
N MET A 122 -0.08 11.26 -8.19
CA MET A 122 -0.40 10.89 -6.81
C MET A 122 -1.91 10.94 -6.57
N ILE A 123 -2.37 10.14 -5.60
CA ILE A 123 -3.73 10.15 -5.08
C ILE A 123 -3.72 10.44 -3.58
N CYS A 124 -4.61 11.32 -3.13
CA CYS A 124 -4.74 11.65 -1.72
C CYS A 124 -5.90 10.90 -1.09
N ALA A 125 -5.67 10.24 0.04
CA ALA A 125 -6.72 9.55 0.79
C ALA A 125 -6.47 9.63 2.29
N GLY A 126 -7.55 9.61 3.07
CA GLY A 126 -7.46 9.63 4.52
C GLY A 126 -8.79 9.33 5.21
N GLY A 127 -8.73 9.00 6.50
CA GLY A 127 -9.90 8.86 7.34
C GLY A 127 -10.36 10.23 7.88
N LEU A 128 -11.68 10.41 8.06
CA LEU A 128 -12.24 11.52 8.83
C LEU A 128 -12.07 11.24 10.33
N TRP A 129 -10.83 11.15 10.82
CA TRP A 129 -10.58 11.03 12.27
C TRP A 129 -10.94 12.32 13.02
N TRP A 130 -11.08 13.44 12.31
CA TRP A 130 -11.38 14.74 12.92
C TRP A 130 -12.86 14.94 13.31
N SER A 131 -13.81 14.14 12.81
CA SER A 131 -15.23 14.38 13.10
C SER A 131 -15.77 13.68 14.35
N ASN A 132 -15.03 12.77 14.98
CA ASN A 132 -15.57 11.91 16.04
C ASN A 132 -14.93 12.06 17.42
N GLY A 133 -13.97 12.96 17.64
CA GLY A 133 -13.56 13.37 19.00
C GLY A 133 -13.34 12.24 20.00
N GLU A 134 -12.61 11.19 19.62
CA GLU A 134 -12.09 10.15 20.52
C GLU A 134 -10.58 10.00 20.34
#